data_AF-A0A7K3ZPE0-F1
#
_entry.id   AF-A0A7K3ZPE0-F1
#
_cell.length_a   1.000
_cell.length_b   1.000
_cell.length_c   1.000
_cell.angle_alpha   90.00
_cell.angle_beta   90.00
_cell.angle_gamma   90.00
#
_symmetry.space_group_name_H-M   'P 1'
#
loop_
_entity.id
_entity.type
_entity.pdbx_description
1 polymer ?
#
loop_
_entity_poly.entity_id
_entity_poly.type
_entity_poly.pdbx_seq_one_letter_code
_entity_poly.pdbx_strand_id
1 'polypeptide(L)'
;MSNPANADDKKILSVRIKRKPEPQPPQQPPVKSTLYSREEIRRFVSEFVSSWIRGDIVIRFPTAAELAKKTPLNIAFPNDPSVTAELKIKEHYVDTLSIVAGIKAVPTDEQEKAIDEVFKMMLMFRSSNRIEGRIMSSDLDKRIAKLEETVKNQAKLVDQITGYLFTPKKGKAAKPATANPAQRSL
;
A
#
# COMPACT_ATOMS: atom_id res chain seq x y z
N MET A 1 -83.75 -28.87 0.61
CA MET A 1 -83.83 -29.56 -0.70
C MET A 1 -83.22 -28.65 -1.75
N SER A 2 -82.15 -29.14 -2.38
CA SER A 2 -81.78 -28.96 -3.80
C SER A 2 -81.52 -27.55 -4.37
N ASN A 3 -80.25 -27.33 -4.72
CA ASN A 3 -79.72 -26.37 -5.71
C ASN A 3 -80.39 -26.54 -7.10
N PRO A 4 -80.44 -25.49 -7.95
CA PRO A 4 -79.38 -25.21 -8.96
C PRO A 4 -79.24 -23.68 -9.24
N ALA A 5 -78.44 -23.10 -10.14
CA ALA A 5 -77.16 -23.36 -10.82
C ALA A 5 -76.87 -22.10 -11.68
N ASN A 6 -75.58 -21.75 -11.80
CA ASN A 6 -74.88 -21.17 -12.96
C ASN A 6 -75.09 -19.73 -13.48
N ALA A 7 -73.98 -19.28 -14.09
CA ALA A 7 -73.72 -18.13 -14.98
C ALA A 7 -73.46 -16.78 -14.25
N ASP A 8 -72.33 -16.10 -14.34
CA ASP A 8 -71.34 -16.02 -15.42
C ASP A 8 -69.93 -15.68 -14.89
N ASP A 9 -68.96 -16.49 -15.30
CA ASP A 9 -67.54 -16.37 -14.97
C ASP A 9 -66.85 -15.47 -16.02
N LYS A 10 -66.78 -14.16 -15.75
CA LYS A 10 -66.05 -13.20 -16.61
C LYS A 10 -64.54 -13.38 -16.47
N LYS A 11 -63.96 -14.27 -17.28
CA LYS A 11 -62.51 -14.38 -17.48
C LYS A 11 -62.00 -13.17 -18.28
N ILE A 12 -61.40 -12.21 -17.58
CA ILE A 12 -60.65 -11.10 -18.17
C ILE A 12 -59.31 -11.65 -18.69
N LEU A 13 -59.20 -11.81 -20.02
CA LEU A 13 -57.94 -12.09 -20.71
C LEU A 13 -57.10 -10.82 -20.79
N SER A 14 -56.15 -10.64 -19.88
CA SER A 14 -55.14 -9.58 -19.98
C SER A 14 -54.04 -10.01 -20.96
N VAL A 15 -54.20 -9.62 -22.23
CA VAL A 15 -53.21 -9.84 -23.27
C VAL A 15 -52.00 -8.93 -23.01
N ARG A 16 -50.93 -9.50 -22.44
CA ARG A 16 -49.66 -8.81 -22.19
C ARG A 16 -48.85 -8.73 -23.49
N ILE A 17 -49.05 -7.67 -24.25
CA ILE A 17 -48.25 -7.37 -25.46
C ILE A 17 -46.80 -7.13 -25.01
N LYS A 18 -45.89 -8.07 -25.32
CA LYS A 18 -44.44 -7.86 -25.18
C LYS A 18 -44.02 -6.85 -26.25
N ARG A 19 -43.88 -5.56 -25.87
CA ARG A 19 -43.16 -4.58 -26.68
C ARG A 19 -41.74 -5.09 -26.91
N LYS A 20 -41.38 -5.22 -28.20
CA LYS A 20 -40.02 -5.50 -28.67
C LYS A 20 -39.09 -4.42 -28.11
N PRO A 21 -37.99 -4.77 -27.42
CA PRO A 21 -37.07 -3.77 -26.88
C PRO A 21 -36.49 -2.94 -28.03
N GLU A 22 -36.61 -1.63 -27.87
CA GLU A 22 -36.02 -0.60 -28.71
C GLU A 22 -34.50 -0.79 -28.74
N PRO A 23 -33.82 -0.63 -29.90
CA PRO A 23 -32.39 -0.85 -30.00
C PRO A 23 -31.65 0.12 -29.08
N GLN A 24 -30.96 -0.44 -28.08
CA GLN A 24 -30.06 0.33 -27.22
C GLN A 24 -29.06 1.09 -28.10
N PRO A 25 -28.80 2.39 -27.85
CA PRO A 25 -27.69 3.09 -28.48
C PRO A 25 -26.38 2.33 -28.21
N PRO A 26 -25.42 2.35 -29.16
CA PRO A 26 -24.28 1.45 -29.17
C PRO A 26 -23.61 1.40 -27.80
N GLN A 27 -23.69 0.22 -27.19
CA GLN A 27 -23.01 -0.11 -25.96
C GLN A 27 -21.54 0.30 -26.13
N GLN A 28 -21.09 1.24 -25.29
CA GLN A 28 -19.68 1.54 -25.16
C GLN A 28 -18.94 0.20 -24.95
N PRO A 29 -17.80 -0.02 -25.63
CA PRO A 29 -17.08 -1.27 -25.53
C PRO A 29 -16.78 -1.57 -24.05
N PRO A 30 -16.81 -2.85 -23.64
CA PRO A 30 -16.66 -3.24 -22.24
C PRO A 30 -15.42 -2.58 -21.64
N VAL A 31 -15.64 -1.86 -20.54
CA VAL A 31 -14.60 -1.12 -19.83
C VAL A 31 -13.51 -2.13 -19.47
N LYS A 32 -12.34 -1.97 -20.09
CA LYS A 32 -11.19 -2.86 -19.94
C LYS A 32 -10.94 -3.09 -18.44
N SER A 33 -10.79 -4.35 -18.04
CA SER A 33 -10.33 -4.72 -16.71
C SER A 33 -9.04 -3.95 -16.40
N THR A 34 -9.11 -2.98 -15.49
CA THR A 34 -7.93 -2.22 -15.08
C THR A 34 -7.00 -3.16 -14.31
N LEU A 35 -5.69 -3.05 -14.52
CA LEU A 35 -4.70 -3.88 -13.81
C LEU A 35 -4.69 -3.59 -12.31
N TYR A 36 -5.11 -2.40 -11.90
CA TYR A 36 -5.15 -1.97 -10.52
C TYR A 36 -6.53 -1.40 -10.18
N SER A 37 -6.98 -1.66 -8.95
CA SER A 37 -8.14 -0.99 -8.35
C SER A 37 -7.77 0.42 -7.88
N ARG A 38 -8.77 1.26 -7.58
CA ARG A 38 -8.51 2.60 -7.03
C ARG A 38 -7.82 2.54 -5.67
N GLU A 39 -8.21 1.60 -4.83
CA GLU A 39 -7.63 1.37 -3.51
C GLU A 39 -6.15 0.98 -3.63
N GLU A 40 -5.81 0.16 -4.62
CA GLU A 40 -4.42 -0.22 -4.90
C GLU A 40 -3.59 0.98 -5.36
N ILE A 41 -4.14 1.81 -6.26
CA ILE A 41 -3.49 3.05 -6.71
C ILE A 41 -3.23 3.97 -5.51
N ARG A 42 -4.23 4.17 -4.64
CA ARG A 42 -4.05 4.97 -3.41
C ARG A 42 -2.93 4.41 -2.56
N ARG A 43 -2.89 3.10 -2.34
CA ARG A 43 -1.84 2.45 -1.57
C ARG A 43 -0.46 2.67 -2.19
N PHE A 44 -0.30 2.49 -3.50
CA PHE A 44 0.97 2.74 -4.19
C PHE A 44 1.43 4.18 -4.05
N VAL A 45 0.52 5.13 -4.25
CA VAL A 45 0.82 6.56 -4.11
C VAL A 45 1.21 6.90 -2.67
N SER A 46 0.51 6.38 -1.67
CA SER A 46 0.86 6.59 -0.26
C SER A 46 2.23 6.00 0.10
N GLU A 47 2.55 4.79 -0.37
CA GLU A 47 3.87 4.17 -0.15
C GLU A 47 4.97 4.98 -0.87
N PHE A 48 4.72 5.41 -2.09
CA PHE A 48 5.64 6.26 -2.86
C PHE A 48 5.92 7.59 -2.17
N VAL A 49 4.88 8.32 -1.76
CA VAL A 49 5.01 9.61 -1.05
C VAL A 49 5.81 9.42 0.24
N SER A 50 5.49 8.37 1.00
CA SER A 50 6.20 8.04 2.24
C SER A 50 7.68 7.75 2.01
N SER A 51 8.02 6.91 1.02
CA SER A 51 9.40 6.58 0.67
C SER A 51 10.16 7.78 0.10
N TRP A 52 9.49 8.67 -0.64
CA TRP A 52 10.10 9.90 -1.14
C TRP A 52 10.43 10.87 0.00
N ILE A 53 9.52 11.05 0.97
CA ILE A 53 9.77 11.90 2.15
C ILE A 53 10.90 11.34 3.01
N ARG A 54 11.01 10.01 3.14
CA ARG A 54 12.10 9.35 3.87
C ARG A 54 13.46 9.45 3.17
N GLY A 55 13.47 9.71 1.86
CA GLY A 55 14.68 9.69 1.04
C GLY A 55 15.06 8.30 0.51
N ASP A 56 14.20 7.28 0.66
CA ASP A 56 14.38 5.95 0.05
C ASP A 56 14.27 6.00 -1.47
N ILE A 57 13.63 7.05 -1.98
CA ILE A 57 13.41 7.35 -3.39
C ILE A 57 13.88 8.76 -3.70
N VAL A 58 14.67 8.90 -4.76
CA VAL A 58 15.11 10.20 -5.28
C VAL A 58 14.57 10.38 -6.70
N ILE A 59 13.98 11.55 -6.96
CA ILE A 59 13.41 11.89 -8.27
C ILE A 59 14.26 12.97 -8.91
N ARG A 60 14.75 12.70 -10.13
CA ARG A 60 15.48 13.67 -10.94
C ARG A 60 14.52 14.43 -11.85
N PHE A 61 14.29 15.70 -11.54
CA PHE A 61 13.48 16.57 -12.39
C PHE A 61 14.18 16.91 -13.71
N PRO A 62 13.43 17.18 -14.78
CA PRO A 62 13.99 17.70 -16.02
C PRO A 62 14.75 18.99 -15.77
N THR A 63 15.97 19.09 -16.26
CA THR A 63 16.78 20.31 -16.12
C THR A 63 16.45 21.31 -17.22
N ALA A 64 16.69 22.60 -16.99
CA ALA A 64 16.54 23.65 -17.98
C ALA A 64 17.22 23.30 -19.32
N ALA A 65 18.39 22.65 -19.29
CA ALA A 65 19.10 22.18 -20.47
C ALA A 65 18.36 21.07 -21.26
N GLU A 66 17.60 20.21 -20.57
CA GLU A 66 16.76 19.19 -21.22
C GLU A 66 15.45 19.77 -21.76
N LEU A 67 14.91 20.80 -21.10
CA LEU A 67 13.73 21.54 -21.51
C LEU A 67 14.01 22.41 -22.75
N ALA A 68 15.17 23.07 -22.79
CA ALA A 68 15.61 23.90 -23.92
C ALA A 68 15.75 23.08 -25.21
N LYS A 69 16.23 21.84 -25.12
CA LYS A 69 16.36 20.93 -26.29
C LYS A 69 15.02 20.56 -26.93
N LYS A 70 13.91 20.63 -26.20
CA LYS A 70 12.56 20.31 -26.70
C LYS A 70 11.82 21.53 -27.25
N THR A 71 12.35 22.74 -27.03
CA THR A 71 11.71 23.98 -27.47
C THR A 71 12.65 24.70 -28.45
N PRO A 72 12.65 24.33 -29.75
CA PRO A 72 13.60 24.86 -30.73
C PRO A 72 13.38 26.35 -31.09
N LEU A 73 12.47 27.04 -30.40
CA LEU A 73 12.09 28.43 -30.68
C LEU A 73 11.88 29.17 -29.35
N ASN A 74 12.95 29.71 -28.76
CA ASN A 74 12.77 30.94 -28.01
C ASN A 74 14.03 31.80 -28.07
N ILE A 75 13.89 32.90 -28.81
CA ILE A 75 14.86 33.96 -28.97
C ILE A 75 15.12 34.59 -27.59
N ALA A 76 16.39 34.87 -27.33
CA ALA A 76 16.94 35.38 -26.07
C ALA A 76 16.15 36.57 -25.51
N PHE A 77 15.61 36.38 -24.30
CA PHE A 77 15.28 37.43 -23.33
C PHE A 77 16.04 37.15 -22.03
N PRO A 78 16.27 38.17 -21.16
CA PRO A 78 17.27 38.10 -20.07
C PRO A 78 16.98 37.06 -18.97
N ASN A 79 15.76 36.51 -18.93
CA ASN A 79 15.38 35.41 -18.06
C ASN A 79 15.10 34.19 -18.92
N ASP A 80 15.97 33.19 -18.83
CA ASP A 80 15.89 31.98 -19.65
C ASP A 80 14.57 31.23 -19.35
N PRO A 81 13.63 31.13 -20.32
CA PRO A 81 12.28 30.58 -20.10
C PRO A 81 12.31 29.12 -19.63
N SER A 82 13.37 28.38 -19.93
CA SER A 82 13.60 27.01 -19.45
C SER A 82 13.81 26.92 -17.93
N VAL A 83 14.47 27.91 -17.32
CA VAL A 83 14.69 27.94 -15.86
C VAL A 83 13.37 28.23 -15.13
N THR A 84 12.57 29.15 -15.67
CA THR A 84 11.23 29.45 -15.14
C THR A 84 10.29 28.25 -15.32
N ALA A 85 10.39 27.52 -16.43
CA ALA A 85 9.60 26.31 -16.65
C ALA A 85 9.99 25.18 -15.69
N GLU A 86 11.29 24.97 -15.45
CA GLU A 86 11.77 23.99 -14.47
C GLU A 86 11.21 24.27 -13.07
N LEU A 87 11.27 25.53 -12.63
CA LEU A 87 10.77 25.92 -11.31
C LEU A 87 9.27 25.65 -11.18
N LYS A 88 8.48 26.04 -12.19
CA LYS A 88 7.03 25.80 -12.22
C LYS A 88 6.67 24.31 -12.14
N ILE A 89 7.43 23.45 -12.81
CA ILE A 89 7.22 21.99 -12.76
C ILE A 89 7.48 21.47 -11.35
N LYS A 90 8.55 21.94 -10.70
CA LYS A 90 8.89 21.55 -9.32
C LYS A 90 7.83 22.06 -8.32
N GLU A 91 7.38 23.30 -8.46
CA GLU A 91 6.33 23.88 -7.63
C GLU A 91 5.01 23.12 -7.76
N HIS A 92 4.56 22.85 -9.00
CA HIS A 92 3.36 22.07 -9.26
C HIS A 92 3.45 20.68 -8.61
N TYR A 93 4.59 20.00 -8.79
CA TYR A 93 4.81 18.68 -8.22
C TYR A 93 4.75 18.69 -6.68
N VAL A 94 5.40 19.66 -6.04
CA VAL A 94 5.36 19.80 -4.58
C VAL A 94 3.95 20.14 -4.09
N ASP A 95 3.19 20.97 -4.80
CA ASP A 95 1.80 21.29 -4.45
C ASP A 95 0.89 20.05 -4.55
N THR A 96 1.00 19.27 -5.63
CA THR A 96 0.24 18.02 -5.79
C THR A 96 0.58 17.02 -4.68
N LEU A 97 1.86 16.86 -4.34
CA LEU A 97 2.26 16.01 -3.22
C LEU A 97 1.77 16.53 -1.87
N SER A 98 1.72 17.86 -1.68
CA SER A 98 1.22 18.47 -0.45
C SER A 98 -0.27 18.22 -0.25
N ILE A 99 -1.05 18.18 -1.34
CA ILE A 99 -2.45 17.77 -1.33
C ILE A 99 -2.58 16.31 -0.92
N VAL A 100 -1.81 15.41 -1.55
CA VAL A 100 -1.88 13.97 -1.26
C VAL A 100 -1.41 13.65 0.17
N ALA A 101 -0.39 14.34 0.66
CA ALA A 101 0.12 14.22 2.02
C ALA A 101 -0.81 14.82 3.09
N GLY A 102 -1.87 15.52 2.68
CA GLY A 102 -2.83 16.15 3.60
C GLY A 102 -2.31 17.42 4.28
N ILE A 103 -1.21 18.02 3.80
CA ILE A 103 -0.70 19.31 4.27
C ILE A 103 -1.65 20.43 3.82
N LYS A 104 -2.13 20.33 2.59
CA LYS A 104 -3.13 21.25 2.01
C LYS A 104 -4.50 20.61 2.10
N ALA A 105 -5.41 21.21 2.86
CA ALA A 105 -6.79 20.75 2.96
C ALA A 105 -7.55 21.11 1.68
N VAL A 106 -8.03 20.09 0.98
CA VAL A 106 -8.84 20.19 -0.24
C VAL A 106 -9.98 19.16 -0.19
N PRO A 107 -11.07 19.37 -0.94
CA PRO A 107 -12.18 18.44 -0.96
C PRO A 107 -11.75 17.06 -1.48
N THR A 108 -12.44 16.02 -1.04
CA THR A 108 -12.11 14.62 -1.37
C THR A 108 -12.00 14.37 -2.88
N ASP A 109 -12.83 15.03 -3.69
CA ASP A 109 -12.79 14.90 -5.15
C ASP A 109 -11.50 15.45 -5.77
N GLU A 110 -10.91 16.49 -5.18
CA GLU A 110 -9.64 17.05 -5.62
C GLU A 110 -8.47 16.21 -5.10
N GLN A 111 -8.59 15.64 -3.90
CA GLN A 111 -7.61 14.70 -3.38
C GLN A 111 -7.49 13.45 -4.26
N GLU A 112 -8.60 12.89 -4.72
CA GLU A 112 -8.58 11.75 -5.65
C GLU A 112 -7.94 12.08 -6.99
N LYS A 113 -8.22 13.26 -7.54
CA LYS A 113 -7.56 13.74 -8.77
C LYS A 113 -6.06 13.90 -8.56
N ALA A 114 -5.64 14.43 -7.42
CA ALA A 114 -4.23 14.57 -7.08
C ALA A 114 -3.55 13.20 -6.96
N ILE A 115 -4.22 12.20 -6.37
CA ILE A 115 -3.71 10.82 -6.31
C ILE A 115 -3.53 10.24 -7.72
N ASP A 116 -4.53 10.39 -8.59
CA ASP A 116 -4.44 9.96 -9.99
C ASP A 116 -3.30 10.68 -10.74
N GLU A 117 -3.10 11.96 -10.47
CA GLU A 117 -2.05 12.78 -11.06
C GLU A 117 -0.65 12.34 -10.59
N VAL A 118 -0.46 12.12 -9.29
CA VAL A 118 0.78 11.58 -8.74
C VAL A 118 1.08 10.20 -9.32
N PHE A 119 0.07 9.33 -9.45
CA PHE A 119 0.26 8.02 -10.05
C PHE A 119 0.73 8.13 -11.51
N LYS A 120 0.14 9.03 -12.32
CA LYS A 120 0.59 9.30 -13.69
C LYS A 120 2.01 9.85 -13.73
N MET A 121 2.34 10.79 -12.85
CA MET A 121 3.70 11.36 -12.76
C MET A 121 4.72 10.28 -12.37
N MET A 122 4.38 9.38 -11.47
CA MET A 122 5.24 8.24 -11.09
C MET A 122 5.55 7.35 -12.30
N LEU A 123 4.55 7.03 -13.12
CA LEU A 123 4.74 6.29 -14.38
C LEU A 123 5.62 7.07 -15.37
N MET A 124 5.41 8.38 -15.49
CA MET A 124 6.21 9.25 -16.36
C MET A 124 7.68 9.27 -15.94
N PHE A 125 7.96 9.50 -14.66
CA PHE A 125 9.33 9.50 -14.14
C PHE A 125 9.98 8.12 -14.27
N ARG A 126 9.22 7.03 -14.09
CA ARG A 126 9.75 5.68 -14.31
C ARG A 126 10.11 5.43 -15.77
N SER A 127 9.25 5.83 -16.71
CA SER A 127 9.51 5.70 -18.16
C SER A 127 10.74 6.52 -18.62
N SER A 128 11.04 7.61 -17.91
CA SER A 128 12.20 8.47 -18.19
C SER A 128 13.44 8.10 -17.39
N ASN A 129 13.44 6.98 -16.64
CA ASN A 129 14.54 6.58 -15.74
C ASN A 129 14.96 7.69 -14.74
N ARG A 130 13.97 8.44 -14.24
CA ARG A 130 14.16 9.57 -13.30
C ARG A 130 13.96 9.19 -11.84
N ILE A 131 13.49 7.99 -11.55
CA ILE A 131 13.32 7.47 -10.18
C ILE A 131 14.50 6.59 -9.83
N GLU A 132 15.25 6.99 -8.81
CA GLU A 132 16.31 6.21 -8.18
C GLU A 132 15.85 5.73 -6.80
N GLY A 133 16.30 4.55 -6.38
CA GLY A 133 15.87 3.93 -5.12
C GLY A 133 14.82 2.83 -5.31
N ARG A 134 14.33 2.28 -4.19
CA ARG A 134 13.29 1.23 -4.17
C ARG A 134 12.13 1.70 -3.31
N ILE A 135 10.90 1.56 -3.84
CA ILE A 135 9.69 1.67 -3.02
C ILE A 135 9.68 0.43 -2.11
N MET A 136 10.13 0.59 -0.86
CA MET A 136 10.04 -0.48 0.12
C MET A 136 8.61 -0.48 0.68
N SER A 137 7.85 -1.51 0.32
CA SER A 137 6.50 -1.67 0.86
C SER A 137 6.56 -1.87 2.37
N SER A 138 5.59 -1.27 3.07
CA SER A 138 5.34 -1.45 4.51
C SER A 138 5.16 -2.93 4.94
N ASP A 139 5.00 -3.84 3.99
CA ASP A 139 4.96 -5.28 4.22
C ASP A 139 6.30 -5.84 4.72
N LEU A 140 7.44 -5.22 4.37
CA LEU A 140 8.75 -5.67 4.86
C LEU A 140 8.90 -5.51 6.37
N ASP A 141 8.42 -4.39 6.94
CA ASP A 141 8.42 -4.18 8.39
C ASP A 141 7.55 -5.22 9.12
N LYS A 142 6.39 -5.57 8.54
CA LYS A 142 5.53 -6.64 9.08
C LYS A 142 6.19 -8.01 9.00
N ARG A 143 6.89 -8.30 7.90
CA ARG A 143 7.63 -9.55 7.72
C ARG A 143 8.81 -9.63 8.69
N ILE A 144 9.52 -8.52 8.92
CA ILE A 144 10.60 -8.42 9.91
C ILE A 144 10.05 -8.65 11.31
N ALA A 145 8.97 -7.97 11.70
CA ALA A 145 8.33 -8.16 13.00
C ALA A 145 7.90 -9.62 13.23
N LYS A 146 7.31 -10.26 12.21
CA LYS A 146 6.93 -11.69 12.27
C LYS A 146 8.15 -12.61 12.38
N LEU A 147 9.24 -12.27 11.69
CA LEU A 147 10.52 -13.00 11.79
C LEU A 147 11.12 -12.86 13.20
N GLU A 148 11.15 -11.65 13.75
CA GLU A 148 11.64 -11.39 15.12
C GLU A 148 10.83 -12.15 16.17
N GLU A 149 9.50 -12.18 16.03
CA GLU A 149 8.62 -12.96 16.90
C GLU A 149 8.92 -14.46 16.80
N THR A 150 9.08 -14.97 15.58
CA THR A 150 9.39 -16.39 15.34
C THR A 150 10.73 -16.77 15.97
N VAL A 151 11.76 -15.94 15.81
CA VAL A 151 13.09 -16.14 16.41
C VAL A 151 13.01 -16.13 17.93
N LYS A 152 12.28 -15.19 18.54
CA LYS A 152 12.07 -15.16 20.00
C LYS A 152 11.38 -16.42 20.51
N ASN A 153 10.39 -16.93 19.79
CA ASN A 153 9.68 -18.14 20.17
C ASN A 153 10.58 -19.38 20.05
N GLN A 154 11.40 -19.46 19.00
CA GLN A 154 12.39 -20.53 18.83
C GLN A 154 13.46 -20.49 19.92
N ALA A 155 13.96 -19.30 20.30
CA ALA A 155 14.92 -19.14 21.38
C ALA A 155 14.38 -19.69 22.72
N LYS A 156 13.12 -19.39 23.06
CA LYS A 156 12.45 -19.93 24.25
C LYS A 156 12.35 -21.45 24.24
N LEU A 157 12.01 -22.03 23.09
CA LEU A 157 11.93 -23.49 22.92
C LEU A 157 13.30 -24.14 23.10
N VAL A 158 14.35 -23.54 22.54
CA VAL A 158 15.74 -24.00 22.69
C VAL A 158 16.18 -23.92 24.14
N ASP A 159 15.87 -22.83 24.85
CA ASP A 159 16.19 -22.68 26.28
C ASP A 159 15.46 -23.73 27.14
N GLN A 160 14.19 -24.02 26.82
CA GLN A 160 13.45 -25.09 27.49
C GLN A 160 14.08 -26.46 27.25
N ILE A 161 14.38 -26.79 25.99
CA ILE A 161 15.02 -28.06 25.61
C ILE A 161 16.38 -28.21 26.31
N THR A 162 17.17 -27.14 26.31
CA THR A 162 18.49 -27.09 26.96
C THR A 162 18.33 -27.26 28.47
N GLY A 163 17.35 -26.60 29.09
CA GLY A 163 17.04 -26.75 30.51
C GLY A 163 16.61 -28.17 30.89
N TYR A 164 15.87 -28.87 30.02
CA TYR A 164 15.49 -30.28 30.22
C TYR A 164 16.67 -31.24 30.04
N LEU A 165 17.46 -31.08 28.97
CA LEU A 165 18.56 -31.97 28.61
C LEU A 165 19.79 -31.79 29.51
N PHE A 166 20.06 -30.57 29.95
CA PHE A 166 21.23 -30.20 30.75
C PHE A 166 20.86 -29.76 32.16
N THR A 167 19.91 -30.46 32.79
CA THR A 167 19.70 -30.27 34.23
C THR A 167 21.02 -30.55 34.96
N PRO A 168 21.61 -29.57 35.67
CA PRO A 168 22.84 -29.80 36.40
C PRO A 168 22.53 -30.86 37.47
N LYS A 169 23.18 -32.02 37.33
CA LYS A 169 23.09 -33.13 38.28
C LYS A 169 23.40 -32.54 39.66
N LYS A 170 22.38 -32.37 40.51
CA LYS A 170 22.56 -31.92 41.90
C LYS A 170 23.58 -32.85 42.53
N GLY A 171 24.83 -32.36 42.67
CA GLY A 171 25.86 -33.06 43.39
C GLY A 171 25.32 -33.36 44.77
N LYS A 172 25.27 -34.64 45.15
CA LYS A 172 25.00 -35.03 46.53
C LYS A 172 25.96 -34.23 47.40
N ALA A 173 25.43 -33.28 48.17
CA ALA A 173 26.19 -32.62 49.21
C ALA A 173 26.78 -33.72 50.09
N ALA A 174 28.11 -33.85 50.07
CA ALA A 174 28.82 -34.77 50.94
C ALA A 174 28.45 -34.38 52.38
N LYS A 175 27.87 -35.35 53.13
CA LYS A 175 27.61 -35.17 54.55
C LYS A 175 28.93 -34.77 55.23
N PRO A 176 28.97 -33.70 56.03
CA PRO A 176 30.14 -33.41 56.83
C PRO A 176 30.40 -34.60 57.75
N ALA A 177 31.62 -35.13 57.71
CA ALA A 177 32.06 -36.21 58.56
C ALA A 177 31.94 -35.76 60.03
N THR A 178 31.17 -36.52 60.81
CA THR A 178 31.07 -36.38 62.27
C THR A 178 32.45 -36.55 62.89
N ALA A 179 32.97 -35.49 63.52
CA ALA A 179 34.19 -35.52 64.31
C ALA A 179 34.01 -36.47 65.51
N ASN A 180 34.94 -37.41 65.65
CA ASN A 180 34.95 -38.43 66.70
C ASN A 180 35.49 -37.82 68.01
N PRO A 181 34.77 -37.88 69.14
CA PRO A 181 35.22 -37.31 70.41
C PRO A 181 36.01 -38.37 71.19
N ALA A 182 37.23 -38.67 70.75
CA ALA A 182 38.12 -39.55 71.51
C ALA A 182 39.58 -39.28 71.14
N GLN A 183 40.14 -38.21 71.69
CA GLN A 183 41.56 -38.09 72.02
C GLN A 183 41.84 -36.70 72.63
N ARG A 184 41.78 -36.62 73.95
CA ARG A 184 42.61 -35.72 74.77
C ARG A 184 42.57 -36.22 76.21
N SER A 185 43.33 -37.28 76.43
CA SER A 185 43.83 -37.69 77.73
C SER A 185 45.35 -37.78 77.59
N LEU A 186 46.03 -37.13 78.53
CA LEU A 186 47.47 -36.89 78.69
C LEU A 186 47.96 -35.57 78.08
#